data_AF-K2E6E8-F1
#
_entry.id   AF-K2E6E8-F1
#
_cell.length_a   1.000
_cell.length_b   1.000
_cell.length_c   1.000
_cell.angle_alpha   90.00
_cell.angle_beta   90.00
_cell.angle_gamma   90.00
#
_symmetry.space_group_name_H-M   'P 1'
#
loop_
_entity.id
_entity.type
_entity.pdbx_description
1 polymer ?
#
loop_
_entity_poly.entity_id
_entity_poly.type
_entity_poly.pdbx_seq_one_letter_code
_entity_poly.pdbx_strand_id
1 'polypeptide(L)'
;MKMNNAETDKIDLEEITDNLKYARMAMLVDKEEFIISIKKTRKLLGLTKPLEYDKAGKWLHRSNRNSSLNKMDTSNKETFRNVFRLSQSISGLKEKFHKNVNYTNAIRYAILAGKITDKEFTTTAFCTKYPFSKKFEEAELSAEWPMVAIFVNPETKKEEVLSLLNTEVKKLFNKIYNDSKLQKRASGNIKRDRDWYWLHKDGKSYQEIADLDGKKILGFRDVVIKAIKQYKRNLGVEK
;
A
#
# COMPACT_ATOMS: atom_id res chain seq x y z
N MET A 1 24.70 19.44 8.28
CA MET A 1 25.18 18.59 7.18
C MET A 1 23.96 18.23 6.32
N LYS A 2 23.79 18.87 5.15
CA LYS A 2 22.67 18.58 4.25
C LYS A 2 22.95 17.23 3.59
N MET A 3 22.19 16.19 3.94
CA MET A 3 22.25 14.93 3.20
C MET A 3 21.81 15.20 1.77
N ASN A 4 22.71 14.93 0.83
CA ASN A 4 22.35 14.88 -0.58
C ASN A 4 21.31 13.76 -0.72
N ASN A 5 20.04 14.13 -0.94
CA ASN A 5 18.99 13.22 -1.38
C ASN A 5 19.37 12.70 -2.76
N ALA A 6 20.25 11.70 -2.84
CA ALA A 6 20.08 10.68 -3.85
C ALA A 6 18.63 10.24 -3.69
N GLU A 7 17.81 10.50 -4.71
CA GLU A 7 16.36 10.36 -4.69
C GLU A 7 16.04 8.90 -4.33
N THR A 8 15.87 8.63 -3.04
CA THR A 8 15.81 7.25 -2.55
C THR A 8 14.57 6.62 -3.15
N ASP A 9 14.71 5.43 -3.72
CA ASP A 9 13.59 4.66 -4.24
C ASP A 9 12.59 4.22 -3.17
N LYS A 10 12.91 4.50 -1.89
CA LYS A 10 12.10 4.28 -0.71
C LYS A 10 10.79 5.08 -0.81
N ILE A 11 9.68 4.37 -0.73
CA ILE A 11 8.35 4.99 -0.59
C ILE A 11 8.18 5.43 0.86
N ASP A 12 7.74 6.68 1.07
CA ASP A 12 7.48 7.23 2.40
C ASP A 12 6.22 6.59 3.00
N LEU A 13 6.35 6.08 4.23
CA LEU A 13 5.30 5.44 5.03
C LEU A 13 5.20 6.03 6.45
N GLU A 14 5.85 7.17 6.73
CA GLU A 14 6.02 7.69 8.09
C GLU A 14 4.67 7.99 8.78
N GLU A 15 3.70 8.47 8.01
CA GLU A 15 2.35 8.83 8.49
C GLU A 15 1.39 7.64 8.59
N ILE A 16 1.88 6.40 8.53
CA ILE A 16 1.11 5.21 8.88
C ILE A 16 1.33 4.89 10.36
N THR A 17 0.31 5.12 11.15
CA THR A 17 0.33 4.98 12.62
C THR A 17 0.11 3.53 13.07
N ASP A 18 -0.74 2.78 12.37
CA ASP A 18 -1.00 1.37 12.68
C ASP A 18 0.15 0.48 12.19
N ASN A 19 0.79 -0.26 13.11
CA ASN A 19 1.95 -1.09 12.79
C ASN A 19 1.63 -2.24 11.81
N LEU A 20 0.41 -2.78 11.85
CA LEU A 20 0.02 -3.86 10.93
C LEU A 20 -0.18 -3.31 9.51
N LYS A 21 -0.80 -2.14 9.35
CA LYS A 21 -0.88 -1.40 8.10
C LYS A 21 0.50 -1.06 7.58
N TYR A 22 1.37 -0.54 8.43
CA TYR A 22 2.74 -0.21 8.08
C TYR A 22 3.46 -1.44 7.55
N ALA A 23 3.42 -2.56 8.29
CA ALA A 23 4.04 -3.81 7.87
C ALA A 23 3.49 -4.30 6.53
N ARG A 24 2.17 -4.25 6.31
CA ARG A 24 1.54 -4.64 5.04
C ARG A 24 2.01 -3.77 3.87
N MET A 25 2.11 -2.46 4.05
CA MET A 25 2.60 -1.54 3.02
C MET A 25 4.09 -1.75 2.76
N ALA A 26 4.90 -1.81 3.82
CA ALA A 26 6.33 -2.03 3.74
C ALA A 26 6.68 -3.31 2.96
N MET A 27 5.99 -4.43 3.24
CA MET A 27 6.19 -5.70 2.53
C MET A 27 5.74 -5.68 1.06
N LEU A 28 5.01 -4.66 0.63
CA LEU A 28 4.69 -4.44 -0.78
C LEU A 28 5.70 -3.50 -1.43
N VAL A 29 5.84 -2.29 -0.87
CA VAL A 29 6.49 -1.17 -1.55
C VAL A 29 8.01 -1.27 -1.56
N ASP A 30 8.60 -2.03 -0.64
CA ASP A 30 10.05 -2.23 -0.59
C ASP A 30 10.52 -3.39 -1.49
N LYS A 31 9.60 -4.11 -2.15
CA LYS A 31 9.96 -5.11 -3.16
C LYS A 31 10.59 -4.41 -4.36
N GLU A 32 11.76 -4.87 -4.78
CA GLU A 32 12.49 -4.30 -5.92
C GLU A 32 11.65 -4.27 -7.20
N GLU A 33 10.98 -5.37 -7.51
CA GLU A 33 10.08 -5.43 -8.67
C GLU A 33 8.94 -4.42 -8.59
N PHE A 34 8.41 -4.13 -7.39
CA PHE A 34 7.36 -3.14 -7.22
C PHE A 34 7.88 -1.74 -7.53
N ILE A 35 9.06 -1.41 -7.02
CA ILE A 35 9.77 -0.14 -7.29
C ILE A 35 10.02 0.05 -8.79
N ILE A 36 10.48 -1.00 -9.47
CA ILE A 36 10.69 -0.96 -10.93
C ILE A 36 9.37 -0.71 -11.66
N SER A 37 8.30 -1.39 -11.26
CA SER A 37 6.98 -1.22 -11.88
C SER A 37 6.42 0.19 -11.68
N ILE A 38 6.49 0.77 -10.48
CA ILE A 38 6.00 2.14 -10.25
C ILE A 38 6.82 3.17 -11.04
N LYS A 39 8.14 2.99 -11.17
CA LYS A 39 8.99 3.87 -11.99
C LYS A 39 8.61 3.81 -13.46
N LYS A 40 8.35 2.61 -13.98
CA LYS A 40 7.85 2.42 -15.35
C LYS A 40 6.52 3.12 -15.53
N THR A 41 5.59 2.97 -14.59
CA THR A 41 4.29 3.65 -14.65
C THR A 41 4.44 5.17 -14.59
N ARG A 42 5.30 5.74 -13.73
CA ARG A 42 5.58 7.19 -13.69
C ARG A 42 6.04 7.70 -15.05
N LYS A 43 7.01 7.01 -15.69
CA LYS A 43 7.49 7.36 -17.03
C LYS A 43 6.37 7.32 -18.08
N LEU A 44 5.50 6.31 -18.04
CA LEU A 44 4.33 6.21 -18.94
C LEU A 44 3.32 7.35 -18.76
N LEU A 45 3.26 7.95 -17.57
CA LEU A 45 2.42 9.10 -17.24
C LEU A 45 3.13 10.45 -17.48
N GLY A 46 4.36 10.44 -18.01
CA GLY A 46 5.17 11.65 -18.20
C GLY A 46 5.70 12.25 -16.89
N LEU A 47 5.67 11.50 -15.79
CA LEU A 47 6.19 11.95 -14.49
C LEU A 47 7.66 11.57 -14.36
N THR A 48 8.54 12.58 -14.36
CA THR A 48 9.97 12.40 -14.11
C THR A 48 10.29 12.26 -12.62
N LYS A 49 9.47 12.86 -11.76
CA LYS A 49 9.58 12.83 -10.30
C LYS A 49 8.22 12.64 -9.63
N PRO A 50 8.16 12.15 -8.38
CA PRO A 50 6.93 12.15 -7.61
C PRO A 50 6.37 13.57 -7.46
N LEU A 51 5.04 13.68 -7.52
CA LEU A 51 4.30 14.89 -7.21
C LEU A 51 4.32 15.13 -5.69
N GLU A 52 4.19 16.38 -5.28
CA GLU A 52 3.82 16.66 -3.88
C GLU A 52 2.50 15.96 -3.55
N TYR A 53 2.37 15.48 -2.31
CA TYR A 53 1.25 14.68 -1.87
C TYR A 53 -0.12 15.33 -2.16
N ASP A 54 -0.28 16.63 -1.86
CA ASP A 54 -1.52 17.37 -2.15
C ASP A 54 -1.78 17.54 -3.66
N LYS A 55 -0.71 17.67 -4.46
CA LYS A 55 -0.81 17.74 -5.92
C LYS A 55 -1.25 16.40 -6.50
N ALA A 56 -0.82 15.28 -5.93
CA ALA A 56 -1.30 13.94 -6.33
C ALA A 56 -2.80 13.78 -6.06
N GLY A 57 -3.30 14.25 -4.91
CA GLY A 57 -4.74 14.27 -4.63
C GLY A 57 -5.53 15.12 -5.63
N LYS A 58 -5.04 16.32 -5.96
CA LYS A 58 -5.65 17.19 -6.99
C LYS A 58 -5.61 16.55 -8.39
N TRP A 59 -4.52 15.86 -8.74
CA TRP A 59 -4.38 15.14 -10.00
C TRP A 59 -5.49 14.08 -10.14
N LEU A 60 -5.71 13.29 -9.08
CA LEU A 60 -6.76 12.27 -9.01
C LEU A 60 -8.19 12.85 -8.97
N HIS A 61 -8.39 14.05 -8.42
CA HIS A 61 -9.70 14.70 -8.44
C HIS A 61 -10.04 15.30 -9.80
N ARG A 62 -9.06 15.90 -10.50
CA ARG A 62 -9.25 16.45 -11.85
C ARG A 62 -9.61 15.36 -12.86
N SER A 63 -8.99 14.19 -12.73
CA SER A 63 -9.32 13.04 -13.57
C SER A 63 -10.76 12.56 -13.45
N ASN A 64 -11.35 12.65 -12.25
CA ASN A 64 -12.71 12.19 -12.00
C ASN A 64 -13.79 13.19 -12.44
N ARG A 65 -13.47 14.47 -12.61
CA ARG A 65 -14.43 15.49 -13.08
C ARG A 65 -14.54 15.56 -14.61
N ASN A 66 -13.49 15.17 -15.33
CA ASN A 66 -13.43 15.26 -16.79
C ASN A 66 -13.98 14.02 -17.52
N SER A 67 -14.52 13.03 -16.81
CA SER A 67 -15.22 11.88 -17.40
C SER A 67 -16.64 12.23 -17.91
N SER A 68 -17.14 13.44 -17.64
CA SER A 68 -18.37 13.95 -18.25
C SER A 68 -18.13 14.27 -19.73
N LEU A 69 -18.66 13.41 -20.60
CA LEU A 69 -18.36 13.24 -22.03
C LEU A 69 -18.58 14.44 -22.97
N ASN A 70 -19.08 15.59 -22.51
CA ASN A 70 -19.74 16.51 -23.45
C ASN A 70 -18.87 17.60 -24.11
N LYS A 71 -17.63 17.87 -23.70
CA LYS A 71 -16.69 18.76 -24.46
C LYS A 71 -15.23 18.41 -24.18
N MET A 72 -14.63 17.51 -24.96
CA MET A 72 -13.20 17.18 -24.83
C MET A 72 -12.34 17.98 -25.81
N ASP A 73 -11.68 19.02 -25.30
CA ASP A 73 -10.51 19.62 -25.95
C ASP A 73 -9.28 18.69 -25.86
N THR A 74 -8.23 18.96 -26.62
CA THR A 74 -7.00 18.14 -26.71
C THR A 74 -6.32 17.88 -25.35
N SER A 75 -6.32 18.86 -24.44
CA SER A 75 -5.78 18.72 -23.07
C SER A 75 -6.59 17.73 -22.20
N ASN A 76 -7.90 17.62 -22.44
CA ASN A 76 -8.79 16.67 -21.75
C ASN A 76 -8.57 15.23 -22.23
N LYS A 77 -8.21 15.04 -23.52
CA LYS A 77 -7.89 13.71 -24.07
C LYS A 77 -6.59 13.13 -23.49
N GLU A 78 -5.55 13.95 -23.35
CA GLU A 78 -4.27 13.55 -22.74
C GLU A 78 -4.49 13.12 -21.27
N THR A 79 -5.24 13.93 -20.53
CA THR A 79 -5.60 13.66 -19.13
C THR A 79 -6.37 12.34 -19.02
N PHE A 80 -7.39 12.12 -19.85
CA PHE A 80 -8.16 10.88 -19.87
C PHE A 80 -7.29 9.65 -20.16
N ARG A 81 -6.40 9.73 -21.16
CA ARG A 81 -5.46 8.64 -21.48
C ARG A 81 -4.55 8.31 -20.30
N ASN A 82 -4.05 9.32 -19.60
CA ASN A 82 -3.17 9.10 -18.44
C ASN A 82 -3.92 8.45 -17.27
N VAL A 83 -5.19 8.78 -17.08
CA VAL A 83 -6.05 8.16 -16.06
C VAL A 83 -6.32 6.70 -16.39
N PHE A 84 -6.65 6.42 -17.64
CA PHE A 84 -6.84 5.06 -18.12
C PHE A 84 -5.57 4.22 -17.96
N ARG A 85 -4.41 4.74 -18.40
CA ARG A 85 -3.09 4.10 -18.22
C ARG A 85 -2.76 3.84 -16.75
N LEU A 86 -3.05 4.80 -15.88
CA LEU A 86 -2.86 4.64 -14.44
C LEU A 86 -3.76 3.52 -13.90
N SER A 87 -5.05 3.50 -14.26
CA SER A 87 -5.99 2.45 -13.82
C SER A 87 -5.53 1.06 -14.23
N GLN A 88 -5.19 0.89 -15.50
CA GLN A 88 -4.67 -0.38 -16.04
C GLN A 88 -3.38 -0.81 -15.33
N SER A 89 -2.46 0.13 -15.08
CA SER A 89 -1.22 -0.14 -14.35
C SER A 89 -1.49 -0.59 -12.90
N ILE A 90 -2.46 0.02 -12.23
CA ILE A 90 -2.84 -0.37 -10.87
C ILE A 90 -3.43 -1.78 -10.85
N SER A 91 -4.32 -2.10 -11.80
CA SER A 91 -4.90 -3.44 -11.90
C SER A 91 -3.82 -4.50 -12.12
N GLY A 92 -2.90 -4.28 -13.08
CA GLY A 92 -1.78 -5.21 -13.30
C GLY A 92 -0.82 -5.33 -12.11
N LEU A 93 -0.58 -4.23 -11.36
CA LEU A 93 0.20 -4.27 -10.13
C LEU A 93 -0.50 -5.06 -9.02
N LYS A 94 -1.82 -4.88 -8.84
CA LYS A 94 -2.58 -5.64 -7.85
C LYS A 94 -2.53 -7.13 -8.15
N GLU A 95 -2.75 -7.51 -9.40
CA GLU A 95 -2.69 -8.90 -9.85
C GLU A 95 -1.29 -9.50 -9.61
N LYS A 96 -0.24 -8.84 -10.12
CA LYS A 96 1.15 -9.27 -9.98
C LYS A 96 1.58 -9.49 -8.53
N PHE A 97 1.14 -8.61 -7.61
CA PHE A 97 1.52 -8.68 -6.20
C PHE A 97 0.45 -9.32 -5.30
N HIS A 98 -0.57 -9.94 -5.90
CA HIS A 98 -1.68 -10.62 -5.23
C HIS A 98 -2.33 -9.73 -4.14
N LYS A 99 -2.70 -8.49 -4.53
CA LYS A 99 -3.30 -7.47 -3.64
C LYS A 99 -4.75 -7.21 -3.98
N ASN A 100 -5.54 -6.91 -2.95
CA ASN A 100 -6.96 -6.60 -3.07
C ASN A 100 -7.23 -5.11 -3.38
N VAL A 101 -8.50 -4.76 -3.54
CA VAL A 101 -8.94 -3.38 -3.86
C VAL A 101 -8.52 -2.33 -2.83
N ASN A 102 -8.29 -2.71 -1.57
CA ASN A 102 -7.88 -1.76 -0.53
C ASN A 102 -6.48 -1.18 -0.80
N TYR A 103 -5.68 -1.84 -1.64
CA TYR A 103 -4.38 -1.33 -2.05
C TYR A 103 -4.47 -0.33 -3.21
N THR A 104 -5.63 -0.14 -3.85
CA THR A 104 -5.75 0.73 -5.03
C THR A 104 -5.29 2.15 -4.75
N ASN A 105 -5.74 2.77 -3.66
CA ASN A 105 -5.32 4.14 -3.33
C ASN A 105 -3.87 4.19 -2.84
N ALA A 106 -3.43 3.21 -2.05
CA ALA A 106 -2.04 3.08 -1.65
C ALA A 106 -1.09 2.99 -2.86
N ILE A 107 -1.41 2.16 -3.87
CA ILE A 107 -0.63 2.03 -5.11
C ILE A 107 -0.69 3.34 -5.93
N ARG A 108 -1.86 4.00 -6.01
CA ARG A 108 -1.98 5.31 -6.68
C ARG A 108 -1.02 6.33 -6.10
N TYR A 109 -1.01 6.48 -4.78
CA TYR A 109 -0.15 7.46 -4.12
C TYR A 109 1.31 7.03 -4.09
N ALA A 110 1.61 5.73 -4.05
CA ALA A 110 2.96 5.24 -4.29
C ALA A 110 3.47 5.67 -5.67
N ILE A 111 2.67 5.53 -6.73
CA ILE A 111 3.03 5.95 -8.09
C ILE A 111 3.11 7.46 -8.18
N LEU A 112 2.10 8.21 -7.73
CA LEU A 112 2.01 9.64 -7.98
C LEU A 112 2.88 10.46 -7.03
N ALA A 113 2.86 10.16 -5.73
CA ALA A 113 3.49 10.97 -4.69
C ALA A 113 4.73 10.33 -4.07
N GLY A 114 4.93 9.02 -4.25
CA GLY A 114 6.02 8.31 -3.56
C GLY A 114 5.81 8.25 -2.04
N LYS A 115 4.59 8.51 -1.57
CA LYS A 115 4.22 8.58 -0.14
C LYS A 115 2.86 7.94 0.06
N ILE A 116 2.68 7.20 1.15
CA ILE A 116 1.41 6.58 1.54
C ILE A 116 1.15 6.91 3.00
N THR A 117 -0.06 7.35 3.32
CA THR A 117 -0.48 7.65 4.69
C THR A 117 -1.60 6.71 5.11
N ASP A 118 -2.05 6.83 6.36
CA ASP A 118 -3.23 6.12 6.86
C ASP A 118 -4.51 6.36 6.05
N LYS A 119 -4.60 7.48 5.30
CA LYS A 119 -5.76 7.85 4.48
C LYS A 119 -5.93 6.95 3.25
N GLU A 120 -4.82 6.43 2.71
CA GLU A 120 -4.82 5.68 1.45
C GLU A 120 -4.99 4.17 1.63
N PHE A 121 -4.85 3.66 2.86
CA PHE A 121 -4.91 2.23 3.14
C PHE A 121 -5.86 1.91 4.30
N THR A 122 -6.99 1.30 3.96
CA THR A 122 -7.99 0.80 4.91
C THR A 122 -7.89 -0.71 5.01
N THR A 123 -7.73 -1.23 6.24
CA THR A 123 -7.62 -2.68 6.49
C THR A 123 -8.95 -3.39 6.51
N THR A 124 -10.04 -2.63 6.71
CA THR A 124 -11.40 -3.14 6.70
C THR A 124 -11.94 -3.21 5.27
N ALA A 125 -12.60 -4.31 4.95
CA ALA A 125 -13.48 -4.38 3.80
C ALA A 125 -14.69 -3.47 4.05
N PHE A 126 -15.16 -2.78 3.02
CA PHE A 126 -16.34 -1.94 3.07
C PHE A 126 -17.61 -2.80 3.07
N CYS A 127 -18.56 -2.49 3.95
CA CYS A 127 -19.91 -3.08 3.94
C CYS A 127 -20.87 -2.10 3.26
N THR A 128 -21.56 -2.54 2.20
CA THR A 128 -22.51 -1.70 1.46
C THR A 128 -23.93 -1.94 1.96
N LYS A 129 -24.75 -0.88 2.05
CA LYS A 129 -26.21 -0.99 2.23
C LYS A 129 -26.90 -1.15 0.88
N TYR A 130 -27.86 -2.07 0.82
CA TYR A 130 -28.75 -2.26 -0.33
C TYR A 130 -29.86 -1.19 -0.35
N PRO A 131 -30.37 -0.75 -1.53
CA PRO A 131 -29.97 -1.16 -2.88
C PRO A 131 -28.64 -0.53 -3.32
N PHE A 132 -27.91 -1.27 -4.16
CA PHE A 132 -26.64 -0.83 -4.71
C PHE A 132 -26.81 0.54 -5.39
N SER A 133 -26.12 1.56 -4.88
CA SER A 133 -26.04 2.83 -5.60
C SER A 133 -25.30 2.59 -6.93
N LYS A 134 -25.77 3.16 -8.04
CA LYS A 134 -25.15 3.13 -9.39
C LYS A 134 -23.63 3.38 -9.42
N LYS A 135 -23.06 3.99 -8.37
CA LYS A 135 -21.60 4.15 -8.19
C LYS A 135 -20.81 2.84 -8.12
N PHE A 136 -21.47 1.69 -8.00
CA PHE A 136 -20.81 0.38 -7.91
C PHE A 136 -20.48 -0.24 -9.29
N GLU A 137 -21.20 0.09 -10.36
CA GLU A 137 -20.84 -0.39 -11.72
C GLU A 137 -19.49 0.17 -12.18
N GLU A 138 -19.05 1.32 -11.66
CA GLU A 138 -17.74 1.92 -11.94
C GLU A 138 -16.61 1.36 -11.05
N ALA A 139 -16.96 0.64 -9.98
CA ALA A 139 -15.98 -0.06 -9.16
C ALA A 139 -15.82 -1.48 -9.72
N GLU A 140 -14.91 -1.64 -10.68
CA GLU A 140 -14.45 -2.93 -11.23
C GLU A 140 -14.11 -3.94 -10.11
N LEU A 141 -15.11 -4.62 -9.57
CA LEU A 141 -14.95 -5.85 -8.80
C LEU A 141 -14.72 -6.97 -9.81
N SER A 142 -13.49 -7.07 -10.33
CA SER A 142 -13.06 -8.35 -10.89
C SER A 142 -13.05 -9.36 -9.74
N ALA A 143 -13.96 -10.33 -9.83
CA ALA A 143 -14.31 -11.26 -8.77
C ALA A 143 -13.24 -12.34 -8.52
N GLU A 144 -12.04 -11.93 -8.12
CA GLU A 144 -10.93 -12.86 -7.77
C GLU A 144 -10.67 -12.99 -6.27
N TRP A 145 -11.40 -12.27 -5.40
CA TRP A 145 -11.11 -12.24 -3.97
C TRP A 145 -12.34 -12.51 -3.09
N PRO A 146 -12.16 -13.17 -1.93
CA PRO A 146 -13.26 -13.52 -1.04
C PRO A 146 -13.86 -12.26 -0.41
N MET A 147 -15.03 -11.89 -0.90
CA MET A 147 -15.91 -10.92 -0.25
C MET A 147 -16.93 -11.68 0.60
N VAL A 148 -17.22 -11.13 1.78
CA VAL A 148 -18.31 -11.65 2.61
C VAL A 148 -19.39 -10.58 2.64
N ALA A 149 -20.54 -10.90 2.04
CA ALA A 149 -21.75 -10.09 2.14
C ALA A 149 -22.65 -10.73 3.20
N ILE A 150 -23.15 -9.91 4.13
CA ILE A 150 -24.22 -10.31 5.04
C ILE A 150 -25.50 -9.70 4.49
N PHE A 151 -26.39 -10.55 3.99
CA PHE A 151 -27.71 -10.13 3.54
C PHE A 151 -28.64 -10.06 4.74
N VAL A 152 -29.33 -8.92 4.89
CA VAL A 152 -30.26 -8.67 5.98
C VAL A 152 -31.65 -8.40 5.40
N ASN A 153 -32.68 -8.89 6.07
CA ASN A 153 -34.09 -8.61 5.78
C ASN A 153 -34.72 -7.83 6.96
N PRO A 154 -35.95 -7.32 6.84
CA PRO A 154 -36.60 -6.56 7.91
C PRO A 154 -36.75 -7.31 9.25
N GLU A 155 -36.70 -8.64 9.22
CA GLU A 155 -36.82 -9.50 10.41
C GLU A 155 -35.46 -9.78 11.08
N THR A 156 -34.36 -9.47 10.39
CA THR A 156 -33.00 -9.72 10.88
C THR A 156 -32.71 -8.82 12.07
N LYS A 157 -32.37 -9.45 13.20
CA LYS A 157 -32.00 -8.73 14.44
C LYS A 157 -30.53 -8.33 14.42
N LYS A 158 -30.22 -7.26 15.13
CA LYS A 158 -28.84 -6.73 15.27
C LYS A 158 -27.89 -7.80 15.82
N GLU A 159 -28.36 -8.59 16.78
CA GLU A 159 -27.59 -9.63 17.47
C GLU A 159 -27.20 -10.76 16.51
N GLU A 160 -28.05 -11.08 15.54
CA GLU A 160 -27.80 -12.11 14.52
C GLU A 160 -26.70 -11.67 13.55
N VAL A 161 -26.74 -10.40 13.11
CA VAL A 161 -25.67 -9.81 12.29
C VAL A 161 -24.34 -9.78 13.05
N LEU A 162 -24.36 -9.37 14.32
CA LEU A 162 -23.17 -9.35 15.17
C LEU A 162 -22.62 -10.76 15.41
N SER A 163 -23.49 -11.75 15.59
CA SER A 163 -23.09 -13.15 15.75
C SER A 163 -22.38 -13.67 14.50
N LEU A 164 -22.95 -13.45 13.31
CA LEU A 164 -22.33 -13.85 12.04
C LEU A 164 -20.99 -13.15 11.81
N LEU A 165 -20.90 -11.85 12.11
CA LEU A 165 -19.64 -11.10 12.04
C LEU A 165 -18.56 -11.69 12.95
N ASN A 166 -18.93 -12.02 14.19
CA ASN A 166 -17.99 -12.49 15.20
C ASN A 166 -17.60 -13.97 15.05
N THR A 167 -18.41 -14.76 14.36
CA THR A 167 -18.19 -16.20 14.15
C THR A 167 -17.75 -16.50 12.73
N GLU A 168 -18.69 -16.56 11.79
CA GLU A 168 -18.48 -17.07 10.44
C GLU A 168 -17.60 -16.14 9.59
N VAL A 169 -17.86 -14.84 9.61
CA VAL A 169 -17.03 -13.86 8.89
C VAL A 169 -15.61 -13.85 9.44
N LYS A 170 -15.46 -13.89 10.77
CA LYS A 170 -14.15 -13.97 11.43
C LYS A 170 -13.41 -15.26 11.10
N LYS A 171 -14.07 -16.43 11.05
CA LYS A 171 -13.46 -17.70 10.65
C LYS A 171 -12.99 -17.67 9.19
N LEU A 172 -13.84 -17.19 8.28
CA LEU A 172 -13.51 -17.00 6.86
C LEU A 172 -12.30 -16.10 6.72
N PHE A 173 -12.32 -14.93 7.34
CA PHE A 173 -11.21 -14.00 7.25
C PHE A 173 -9.97 -14.50 7.97
N ASN A 174 -10.05 -15.20 9.10
CA ASN A 174 -8.89 -15.82 9.72
C ASN A 174 -8.27 -16.86 8.78
N LYS A 175 -9.06 -17.64 8.06
CA LYS A 175 -8.54 -18.59 7.04
C LYS A 175 -7.83 -17.87 5.89
N ILE A 176 -8.31 -16.68 5.51
CA ILE A 176 -7.76 -15.87 4.41
C ILE A 176 -6.54 -15.02 4.85
N TYR A 177 -6.57 -14.49 6.07
CA TYR A 177 -5.63 -13.50 6.59
C TYR A 177 -4.60 -14.07 7.57
N ASN A 178 -4.72 -15.33 8.03
CA ASN A 178 -3.70 -15.98 8.85
C ASN A 178 -2.46 -16.34 8.02
N ASP A 179 -1.86 -15.34 7.38
CA ASP A 179 -0.41 -15.24 7.32
C ASP A 179 0.08 -14.85 8.73
N SER A 180 0.09 -15.84 9.63
CA SER A 180 0.44 -15.71 11.06
C SER A 180 1.80 -15.04 11.31
N LYS A 181 2.65 -14.96 10.28
CA LYS A 181 3.95 -14.29 10.31
C LYS A 181 3.83 -12.76 10.36
N LEU A 182 2.81 -12.16 9.76
CA LEU A 182 2.63 -10.70 9.72
C LEU A 182 2.10 -10.14 11.04
N GLN A 183 1.15 -10.83 11.70
CA GLN A 183 0.57 -10.37 12.97
C GLN A 183 1.59 -10.36 14.12
N LYS A 184 2.46 -11.38 14.24
CA LYS A 184 3.56 -11.39 15.23
C LYS A 184 4.54 -10.22 15.05
N ARG A 185 4.61 -9.65 13.85
CA ARG A 185 5.56 -8.61 13.44
C ARG A 185 4.99 -7.19 13.44
N ALA A 186 3.70 -7.02 13.74
CA ALA A 186 3.15 -5.71 14.12
C ALA A 186 3.72 -5.20 15.46
N SER A 187 4.57 -5.99 16.14
CA SER A 187 5.45 -5.49 17.19
C SER A 187 6.32 -4.34 16.66
N GLY A 188 6.48 -3.28 17.45
CA GLY A 188 6.99 -1.96 17.01
C GLY A 188 8.37 -1.90 16.33
N ASN A 189 9.05 -3.03 16.16
CA ASN A 189 10.38 -3.11 15.55
C ASN A 189 10.36 -3.03 14.02
N ILE A 190 9.22 -3.26 13.35
CA ILE A 190 9.17 -3.29 11.88
C ILE A 190 9.59 -1.97 11.22
N LYS A 191 9.32 -0.82 11.88
CA LYS A 191 9.72 0.50 11.39
C LYS A 191 11.25 0.62 11.40
N ARG A 192 11.86 0.36 12.55
CA ARG A 192 13.31 0.32 12.75
C ARG A 192 14.01 -0.63 11.79
N ASP A 193 13.52 -1.87 11.69
CA ASP A 193 14.14 -2.89 10.83
C ASP A 193 14.08 -2.48 9.35
N ARG A 194 12.99 -1.84 8.92
CA ARG A 194 12.87 -1.23 7.59
C ARG A 194 13.86 -0.10 7.39
N ASP A 195 14.00 0.81 8.36
CA ASP A 195 14.91 1.94 8.24
C ASP A 195 16.37 1.48 8.14
N TRP A 196 16.77 0.53 8.99
CA TRP A 196 18.08 -0.11 8.90
C TRP A 196 18.32 -0.80 7.55
N TYR A 197 17.30 -1.48 6.99
CA TYR A 197 17.39 -2.09 5.66
C TYR A 197 17.69 -1.04 4.58
N TRP A 198 16.97 0.09 4.57
CA TRP A 198 17.17 1.14 3.58
C TRP A 198 18.49 1.88 3.75
N LEU A 199 18.89 2.20 4.99
CA LEU A 199 20.23 2.77 5.26
C LEU A 199 21.35 1.87 4.72
N HIS A 200 21.21 0.55 4.88
CA HIS A 200 22.17 -0.40 4.36
C HIS A 200 22.16 -0.46 2.83
N LYS A 201 20.97 -0.40 2.22
CA LYS A 201 20.81 -0.37 0.76
C LYS A 201 21.43 0.89 0.14
N ASP A 202 21.43 2.00 0.88
CA ASP A 202 22.09 3.27 0.51
C ASP A 202 23.61 3.27 0.78
N GLY A 203 24.19 2.10 1.12
CA GLY A 203 25.63 1.90 1.24
C GLY A 203 26.20 2.03 2.64
N LYS A 204 25.38 2.28 3.68
CA LYS A 204 25.88 2.30 5.06
C LYS A 204 26.24 0.89 5.53
N SER A 205 27.37 0.77 6.21
CA SER A 205 27.77 -0.45 6.89
C SER A 205 26.89 -0.75 8.10
N TYR A 206 26.87 -2.01 8.52
CA TYR A 206 26.14 -2.42 9.73
C TYR A 206 26.63 -1.69 10.99
N GLN A 207 27.92 -1.32 11.03
CA GLN A 207 28.48 -0.57 12.15
C GLN A 207 27.99 0.87 12.17
N GLU A 208 28.01 1.56 11.02
CA GLU A 208 27.49 2.93 10.94
C GLU A 208 26.01 3.01 11.30
N ILE A 209 25.21 2.02 10.91
CA ILE A 209 23.79 1.94 11.28
C ILE A 209 23.62 1.74 12.79
N ALA A 210 24.43 0.86 13.39
CA ALA A 210 24.45 0.64 14.83
C ALA A 210 24.83 1.93 15.60
N ASP A 211 25.83 2.66 15.11
CA ASP A 211 26.30 3.91 15.72
C ASP A 211 25.26 5.03 15.63
N LEU A 212 24.51 5.11 14.52
CA LEU A 212 23.43 6.08 14.32
C LEU A 212 22.24 5.87 15.26
N ASP A 213 21.95 4.63 15.66
CA ASP A 213 20.86 4.31 16.60
C ASP A 213 21.19 4.74 18.06
N GLY A 214 22.42 5.19 18.31
CA GLY A 214 22.85 5.76 19.60
C GLY A 214 23.06 4.73 20.71
N LYS A 215 22.86 3.43 20.44
CA LYS A 215 23.08 2.36 21.42
C LYS A 215 24.51 1.85 21.34
N LYS A 216 25.40 2.46 22.13
CA LYS A 216 26.78 2.00 22.34
C LYS A 216 26.82 0.73 23.22
N ILE A 217 26.23 -0.35 22.74
CA ILE A 217 26.24 -1.66 23.41
C ILE A 217 27.10 -2.62 22.59
N LEU A 218 28.00 -3.35 23.26
CA LEU A 218 28.80 -4.39 22.64
C LEU A 218 27.88 -5.43 21.96
N GLY A 219 28.12 -5.76 20.69
CA GLY A 219 27.30 -6.72 19.94
C GLY A 219 26.03 -6.14 19.28
N PHE A 220 25.80 -4.82 19.35
CA PHE A 220 24.64 -4.19 18.70
C PHE A 220 24.67 -4.31 17.17
N ARG A 221 25.86 -4.35 16.56
CA ARG A 221 26.07 -4.66 15.13
C ARG A 221 25.38 -5.96 14.72
N ASP A 222 25.46 -7.01 15.53
CA ASP A 222 24.86 -8.31 15.21
C ASP A 222 23.34 -8.26 15.28
N VAL A 223 22.78 -7.37 16.11
CA VAL A 223 21.34 -7.10 16.15
C VAL A 223 20.90 -6.46 14.84
N VAL A 224 21.63 -5.47 14.33
CA VAL A 224 21.36 -4.82 13.04
C VAL A 224 21.42 -5.84 11.90
N ILE A 225 22.47 -6.68 11.86
CA ILE A 225 22.61 -7.74 10.84
C ILE A 225 21.40 -8.68 10.88
N LYS A 226 21.05 -9.19 12.07
CA LYS A 226 19.92 -10.12 12.23
C LYS A 226 18.59 -9.48 11.80
N ALA A 227 18.36 -8.22 12.15
CA ALA A 227 17.16 -7.47 11.78
C ALA A 227 17.06 -7.27 10.26
N ILE A 228 18.13 -6.81 9.61
CA ILE A 228 18.16 -6.61 8.15
C ILE A 228 17.98 -7.95 7.43
N LYS A 229 18.70 -9.00 7.85
CA LYS A 229 18.58 -10.34 7.25
C LYS A 229 17.17 -10.90 7.41
N GLN A 230 16.55 -10.67 8.56
CA GLN A 230 15.15 -11.03 8.78
C GLN A 230 14.21 -10.23 7.87
N TYR A 231 14.44 -8.93 7.71
CA TYR A 231 13.64 -8.07 6.84
C TYR A 231 13.72 -8.53 5.36
N LYS A 232 14.93 -8.81 4.85
CA LYS A 232 15.14 -9.35 3.50
C LYS A 232 14.43 -10.68 3.26
N ARG A 233 14.47 -11.60 4.23
CA ARG A 233 13.70 -12.85 4.17
C ARG A 233 12.19 -12.59 4.05
N ASN A 234 11.69 -11.55 4.69
CA ASN A 234 10.27 -11.20 4.63
C ASN A 234 9.87 -10.59 3.28
N LEU A 235 10.79 -9.86 2.64
CA LEU A 235 10.62 -9.38 1.28
C LEU A 235 10.70 -10.51 0.24
N GLY A 236 11.19 -11.70 0.63
CA GLY A 236 11.43 -12.83 -0.27
C GLY A 236 12.73 -12.72 -1.06
N VAL A 237 13.66 -11.86 -0.63
CA VAL A 237 14.93 -11.58 -1.33
C VAL A 237 16.03 -12.57 -0.90
N GLU A 238 16.01 -13.02 0.35
CA GLU A 238 16.89 -14.07 0.86
C GLU A 238 16.02 -15.26 1.31
N LYS A 239 16.44 -16.49 0.97
CA LYS A 239 15.78 -17.73 1.42
C LYS A 239 16.38 -18.20 2.73
#